data_AF-A0A939FH29-F1
#
_entry.id   AF-A0A939FH29-F1
#
_cell.length_a   1.000
_cell.length_b   1.000
_cell.length_c   1.000
_cell.angle_alpha   90.00
_cell.angle_beta   90.00
_cell.angle_gamma   90.00
#
_symmetry.space_group_name_H-M   'P 1'
#
loop_
_entity.id
_entity.type
_entity.pdbx_description
1 polymer ?
#
loop_
_entity_poly.entity_id
_entity_poly.type
_entity_poly.pdbx_seq_one_letter_code
_entity_poly.pdbx_strand_id
1 'polypeptide(L)'
;GYPVVMKASGARLAHKTELGLVKVGLTSASQVRDAYRELTDIARYEGVDLDGILVCQMVERGVEMVVGVTQDALFGPTVTVGLGGVLVEVMGDAAVRVPPFGEDQARAMLGELRGKVLLEGVR
;
A
#
# COMPACT_ATOMS: atom_id res chain seq x y z
N GLY A 1 -20.14 0.37 -1.94
CA GLY A 1 -20.33 -1.04 -2.36
C GLY A 1 -19.46 -1.94 -1.53
N TYR A 2 -19.73 -3.25 -1.54
CA TYR A 2 -18.89 -4.29 -0.92
C TYR A 2 -18.08 -5.01 -2.02
N PRO A 3 -16.97 -5.72 -1.69
CA PRO A 3 -16.36 -5.82 -0.36
C PRO A 3 -15.60 -4.55 0.06
N VAL A 4 -15.47 -4.35 1.37
CA VAL A 4 -14.70 -3.25 1.97
C VAL A 4 -13.58 -3.77 2.87
N VAL A 5 -12.60 -2.89 3.11
CA VAL A 5 -11.52 -3.07 4.08
C VAL A 5 -11.70 -2.04 5.20
N MET A 6 -11.57 -2.47 6.45
CA MET A 6 -11.52 -1.60 7.62
C MET A 6 -10.11 -1.56 8.19
N LYS A 7 -9.56 -0.36 8.39
CA LYS A 7 -8.20 -0.15 8.93
C LYS A 7 -8.27 0.81 10.11
N ALA A 8 -7.68 0.43 11.24
CA ALA A 8 -7.53 1.38 12.34
C ALA A 8 -6.60 2.54 11.93
N SER A 9 -6.93 3.74 12.41
CA SER A 9 -6.18 4.96 12.16
C SER A 9 -5.87 5.64 13.47
N GLY A 10 -4.62 6.08 13.61
CA GLY A 10 -4.09 6.74 14.79
C GLY A 10 -2.72 7.31 14.49
N ALA A 11 -2.39 8.48 15.05
CA ALA A 11 -1.12 9.17 14.81
C ALA A 11 0.13 8.33 15.15
N ARG A 12 0.03 7.38 16.09
CA ARG A 12 1.15 6.52 16.54
C ARG A 12 1.03 5.06 16.08
N LEU A 13 0.19 4.80 15.09
CA LEU A 13 -0.12 3.44 14.66
C LEU A 13 0.73 3.01 13.44
N ALA A 14 1.96 2.57 13.69
CA ALA A 14 2.90 2.12 12.65
C ALA A 14 2.66 0.65 12.20
N HIS A 15 2.46 -0.28 13.13
CA HIS A 15 2.41 -1.74 12.86
C HIS A 15 0.97 -2.30 12.77
N LYS A 16 0.12 -1.68 11.94
CA LYS A 16 -1.33 -1.97 11.86
C LYS A 16 -1.64 -3.46 11.64
N THR A 17 -0.98 -4.09 10.67
CA THR A 17 -1.27 -5.47 10.28
C THR A 17 -0.80 -6.46 11.35
N GLU A 18 0.35 -6.22 11.97
CA GLU A 18 0.92 -7.09 13.00
C GLU A 18 0.02 -7.15 14.25
N LEU A 19 -0.68 -6.06 14.56
CA LEU A 19 -1.66 -5.98 15.64
C LEU A 19 -3.06 -6.47 15.22
N GLY A 20 -3.26 -6.98 14.01
CA GLY A 20 -4.59 -7.38 13.52
C GLY A 20 -5.56 -6.22 13.29
N LEU A 21 -5.04 -4.98 13.18
CA LEU A 21 -5.83 -3.76 13.04
C LEU A 21 -6.28 -3.45 11.59
N VAL A 22 -6.28 -4.48 10.75
CA VAL A 22 -6.77 -4.45 9.36
C VAL A 22 -7.70 -5.63 9.14
N LYS A 23 -8.93 -5.35 8.71
CA LYS A 23 -9.95 -6.35 8.35
C LYS A 23 -10.31 -6.21 6.89
N VAL A 24 -10.05 -7.24 6.10
CA VAL A 24 -10.32 -7.28 4.66
C VAL A 24 -11.53 -8.16 4.35
N GLY A 25 -12.09 -8.06 3.15
CA GLY A 25 -13.11 -8.98 2.66
C GLY A 25 -14.48 -8.84 3.33
N LEU A 26 -14.80 -7.66 3.88
CA LEU A 26 -16.07 -7.43 4.55
C LEU A 26 -17.17 -7.23 3.50
N THR A 27 -18.10 -8.16 3.44
CA THR A 27 -19.13 -8.27 2.39
C THR A 27 -20.54 -7.88 2.86
N SER A 28 -20.71 -7.53 4.14
CA SER A 28 -22.01 -7.18 4.70
C SER A 28 -21.94 -6.15 5.81
N ALA A 29 -23.08 -5.52 6.10
CA ALA A 29 -23.19 -4.53 7.16
C ALA A 29 -22.99 -5.13 8.56
N SER A 30 -23.33 -6.41 8.77
CA SER A 30 -23.05 -7.11 10.03
C SER A 30 -21.55 -7.30 10.22
N GLN A 31 -20.85 -7.81 9.18
CA GLN A 31 -19.40 -7.98 9.23
C GLN A 31 -18.66 -6.66 9.49
N VAL A 32 -19.12 -5.54 8.92
CA VAL A 32 -18.57 -4.21 9.20
C VAL A 32 -18.75 -3.81 10.66
N ARG A 33 -19.92 -4.07 11.26
CA ARG A 33 -20.16 -3.76 12.69
C ARG A 33 -19.33 -4.63 13.61
N ASP A 34 -19.19 -5.91 13.29
CA ASP A 34 -18.40 -6.85 14.08
C ASP A 34 -16.91 -6.51 14.00
N ALA A 35 -16.40 -6.22 12.79
CA ALA A 35 -15.03 -5.74 12.57
C ALA A 35 -14.75 -4.42 13.30
N TYR A 36 -15.71 -3.49 13.36
CA TYR A 36 -15.54 -2.25 14.13
C TYR A 36 -15.27 -2.54 15.60
N ARG A 37 -16.09 -3.39 16.24
CA ARG A 37 -15.95 -3.74 17.65
C ARG A 37 -14.61 -4.41 17.91
N GLU A 38 -14.25 -5.38 17.08
CA GLU A 38 -12.99 -6.10 17.18
C GLU A 38 -11.79 -5.14 17.10
N LEU A 39 -11.77 -4.24 16.12
CA LEU A 39 -10.70 -3.25 15.97
C LEU A 39 -10.60 -2.30 17.17
N THR A 40 -11.74 -1.87 17.73
CA THR A 40 -11.74 -1.01 18.92
C THR A 40 -11.29 -1.75 20.18
N ASP A 41 -11.62 -3.03 20.31
CA ASP A 41 -11.24 -3.83 21.47
C ASP A 41 -9.76 -4.18 21.45
N ILE A 42 -9.20 -4.53 20.29
CA ILE A 42 -7.75 -4.70 20.10
C ILE A 42 -7.02 -3.39 20.47
N ALA A 43 -7.46 -2.25 19.92
CA ALA A 43 -6.79 -0.97 20.20
C ALA A 43 -6.82 -0.61 21.69
N ARG A 44 -7.94 -0.85 22.39
CA ARG A 44 -8.02 -0.67 23.84
C ARG A 44 -7.07 -1.59 24.60
N TYR A 45 -7.02 -2.86 24.22
CA TYR A 45 -6.16 -3.85 24.87
C TYR A 45 -4.67 -3.50 24.70
N GLU A 46 -4.29 -3.06 23.50
CA GLU A 46 -2.91 -2.63 23.18
C GLU A 46 -2.59 -1.20 23.65
N GLY A 47 -3.52 -0.50 24.29
CA GLY A 47 -3.31 0.87 24.76
C GLY A 47 -3.07 1.88 23.63
N VAL A 48 -3.63 1.63 22.46
CA VAL A 48 -3.49 2.47 21.27
C VAL A 48 -4.66 3.43 21.15
N ASP A 49 -4.35 4.73 21.12
CA ASP A 49 -5.33 5.77 20.80
C ASP A 49 -5.65 5.76 19.29
N LEU A 50 -6.94 5.60 18.98
CA LEU A 50 -7.46 5.67 17.61
C LEU A 50 -8.07 7.04 17.33
N ASP A 51 -7.69 7.63 16.19
CA ASP A 51 -8.42 8.75 15.59
C ASP A 51 -9.73 8.25 14.95
N GLY A 52 -9.78 6.98 14.54
CA GLY A 52 -10.96 6.35 13.98
C GLY A 52 -10.65 5.07 13.20
N ILE A 53 -11.64 4.60 12.44
CA ILE A 53 -11.50 3.45 11.54
C ILE A 53 -11.83 3.89 10.12
N LEU A 54 -10.86 3.68 9.22
CA LEU A 54 -11.00 3.95 7.80
C LEU A 54 -11.74 2.79 7.12
N VAL A 55 -12.80 3.12 6.38
CA VAL A 55 -13.50 2.18 5.51
C VAL A 55 -13.09 2.46 4.07
N CYS A 56 -12.48 1.48 3.41
CA CYS A 56 -11.99 1.60 2.05
C CYS A 56 -12.67 0.56 1.16
N GLN A 57 -12.86 0.89 -0.13
CA GLN A 57 -13.18 -0.14 -1.12
C GLN A 57 -12.05 -1.17 -1.16
N MET A 58 -12.39 -2.46 -1.23
CA MET A 58 -11.41 -3.52 -1.43
C MET A 58 -11.05 -3.63 -2.91
N VAL A 59 -9.75 -3.72 -3.20
CA VAL A 59 -9.21 -3.94 -4.54
C VAL A 59 -8.54 -5.31 -4.53
N GLU A 60 -9.01 -6.21 -5.39
CA GLU A 60 -8.57 -7.62 -5.40
C GLU A 60 -7.61 -7.97 -6.55
N ARG A 61 -7.52 -7.12 -7.57
CA ARG A 61 -6.81 -7.42 -8.81
C ARG A 61 -5.93 -6.25 -9.22
N GLY A 62 -4.72 -6.57 -9.65
CA GLY A 62 -3.76 -5.61 -10.17
C GLY A 62 -2.35 -6.17 -10.06
N VAL A 63 -1.42 -5.43 -10.65
CA VAL A 63 0.01 -5.64 -10.40
C VAL A 63 0.36 -4.78 -9.20
N GLU A 64 0.88 -5.39 -8.14
CA GLU A 64 1.41 -4.63 -7.01
C GLU A 64 2.62 -3.83 -7.47
N MET A 65 2.70 -2.57 -7.05
CA MET A 65 3.72 -1.62 -7.45
C MET A 65 4.18 -0.82 -6.23
N VAL A 66 5.45 -0.45 -6.20
CA VAL A 66 5.99 0.51 -5.25
C VAL A 66 6.36 1.80 -5.99
N VAL A 67 5.95 2.92 -5.41
CA VAL A 67 6.40 4.26 -5.83
C VAL A 67 6.84 4.99 -4.57
N GLY A 68 8.07 5.48 -4.58
CA GLY A 68 8.67 6.17 -3.44
C GLY A 68 9.35 7.46 -3.86
N VAL A 69 9.40 8.43 -2.95
CA VAL A 69 10.21 9.63 -3.08
C VAL A 69 11.19 9.66 -1.91
N THR A 70 12.48 9.75 -2.20
CA THR A 70 13.53 9.83 -1.18
C THR A 70 14.46 11.00 -1.47
N GLN A 71 15.12 11.52 -0.43
CA GLN A 71 16.16 12.53 -0.57
C GLN A 71 17.51 11.84 -0.70
N ASP A 72 18.07 11.84 -1.90
CA ASP A 72 19.44 11.42 -2.17
C ASP A 72 20.43 12.53 -1.79
N ALA A 73 21.58 12.16 -1.25
CA ALA A 73 22.57 13.11 -0.74
C ALA A 73 23.24 13.96 -1.85
N LEU A 74 23.31 13.45 -3.08
CA LEU A 74 23.96 14.10 -4.21
C LEU A 74 22.95 14.72 -5.17
N PHE A 75 21.86 13.99 -5.44
CA PHE A 75 20.88 14.37 -6.47
C PHE A 75 19.64 15.07 -5.90
N GLY A 76 19.50 15.16 -4.57
CA GLY A 76 18.32 15.72 -3.93
C GLY A 76 17.12 14.78 -4.06
N PRO A 77 15.89 15.26 -4.31
CA PRO A 77 14.73 14.39 -4.42
C PRO A 77 14.92 13.38 -5.57
N THR A 78 14.60 12.12 -5.31
CA THR A 78 14.60 11.06 -6.32
C THR A 78 13.29 10.30 -6.24
N VAL A 79 12.73 9.94 -7.40
CA VAL A 79 11.53 9.13 -7.51
C VAL A 79 11.94 7.74 -7.95
N THR A 80 11.49 6.75 -7.19
CA THR A 80 11.71 5.33 -7.45
C THR A 80 10.39 4.68 -7.81
N VAL A 81 10.38 3.87 -8.86
CA VAL A 81 9.28 2.97 -9.19
C VAL A 81 9.80 1.55 -9.31
N GLY A 82 9.02 0.58 -8.86
CA GLY A 82 9.32 -0.84 -8.99
C GLY A 82 8.05 -1.66 -8.87
N LEU A 83 8.14 -2.95 -9.16
CA LEU A 83 7.05 -3.88 -8.84
C LEU A 83 7.02 -4.10 -7.32
N GLY A 84 5.83 -4.25 -6.78
CA GLY A 84 5.58 -4.50 -5.37
C GLY A 84 5.63 -5.99 -5.03
N GLY A 85 5.58 -6.27 -3.73
CA GLY A 85 5.62 -7.61 -3.18
C GLY A 85 7.02 -8.03 -2.73
N VAL A 86 7.06 -8.90 -1.73
CA VAL A 86 8.29 -9.28 -0.99
C VAL A 86 9.38 -9.82 -1.92
N LEU A 87 9.00 -10.62 -2.92
CA LEU A 87 9.96 -11.21 -3.86
C LEU A 87 10.65 -10.17 -4.74
N VAL A 88 9.98 -9.05 -5.08
CA VAL A 88 10.58 -8.02 -5.93
C VAL A 88 11.48 -7.06 -5.14
N GLU A 89 11.15 -6.77 -3.89
CA GLU A 89 12.03 -6.00 -2.99
C GLU A 89 13.42 -6.66 -2.88
N VAL A 90 13.47 -8.00 -2.87
CA VAL A 90 14.73 -8.77 -2.83
C VAL A 90 15.47 -8.76 -4.17
N MET A 91 14.75 -8.69 -5.30
CA MET A 91 15.34 -8.72 -6.64
C MET A 91 15.91 -7.36 -7.08
N GLY A 92 15.55 -6.26 -6.41
CA GLY A 92 16.03 -4.92 -6.73
C GLY A 92 15.57 -4.42 -8.11
N ASP A 93 14.40 -4.86 -8.59
CA ASP A 93 13.84 -4.42 -9.87
C ASP A 93 13.15 -3.06 -9.72
N ALA A 94 13.94 -1.99 -9.89
CA ALA A 94 13.48 -0.61 -9.74
C ALA A 94 14.15 0.33 -10.76
N ALA A 95 13.41 1.37 -11.14
CA ALA A 95 13.89 2.49 -11.94
C ALA A 95 13.84 3.78 -11.11
N VAL A 96 14.87 4.61 -11.22
CA VAL A 96 15.03 5.86 -10.44
C VAL A 96 15.23 7.05 -11.38
N ARG A 97 14.55 8.16 -11.10
CA ARG A 97 14.73 9.44 -11.79
C ARG A 97 14.74 10.63 -10.83
N VAL A 98 15.52 11.65 -11.17
CA VAL A 98 15.52 12.95 -10.49
C VAL A 98 14.40 13.81 -11.09
N PRO A 99 13.43 14.32 -10.31
CA PRO A 99 12.40 15.23 -10.80
C PRO A 99 12.98 16.65 -11.03
N PRO A 100 12.31 17.50 -11.83
CA PRO A 100 11.03 17.24 -12.49
C PRO A 100 11.17 16.39 -13.76
N PHE A 101 10.17 15.55 -14.03
CA PHE A 101 10.03 14.82 -15.28
C PHE A 101 8.56 14.67 -15.68
N GLY A 102 8.32 14.52 -16.99
CA GLY A 102 6.98 14.38 -17.56
C GLY A 102 6.52 12.92 -17.68
N GLU A 103 5.32 12.75 -18.20
CA GLU A 103 4.69 11.44 -18.41
C GLU A 103 5.53 10.50 -19.27
N ASP A 104 6.16 10.99 -20.34
CA ASP A 104 7.00 10.16 -21.22
C ASP A 104 8.17 9.51 -20.48
N GLN A 105 8.80 10.26 -19.57
CA GLN A 105 9.92 9.77 -18.78
C GLN A 105 9.43 8.79 -17.70
N ALA A 106 8.24 9.02 -17.13
CA ALA A 106 7.61 8.07 -16.21
C ALA A 106 7.25 6.76 -16.92
N ARG A 107 6.75 6.81 -18.16
CA ARG A 107 6.50 5.61 -18.99
C ARG A 107 7.80 4.88 -19.33
N ALA A 108 8.87 5.62 -19.63
CA ALA A 108 10.18 5.02 -19.85
C ALA A 108 10.68 4.28 -18.59
N MET A 109 10.54 4.86 -17.40
CA MET A 109 10.89 4.21 -16.13
C MET A 109 10.15 2.88 -15.93
N LEU A 110 8.84 2.83 -16.24
CA LEU A 110 8.07 1.58 -16.18
C LEU A 110 8.56 0.54 -17.20
N GLY A 111 9.00 0.98 -18.37
CA GLY A 111 9.56 0.13 -19.42
C GLY A 111 10.98 -0.39 -19.15
N GLU A 112 11.69 0.19 -18.16
CA GLU A 112 13.01 -0.24 -17.69
C GLU A 112 12.94 -1.41 -16.70
N LEU A 113 11.78 -1.65 -16.10
CA LEU A 113 11.58 -2.75 -15.15
C LEU A 113 11.75 -4.10 -15.85
N ARG A 114 12.50 -5.02 -15.23
CA ARG A 114 12.70 -6.39 -15.72
C ARG A 114 11.36 -7.13 -15.80
N GLY A 115 10.49 -6.91 -14.83
CA GLY A 115 9.15 -7.50 -14.80
C GLY A 115 8.07 -6.70 -15.54
N LYS A 116 8.43 -5.76 -16.44
CA LYS A 116 7.44 -4.94 -17.19
C LYS A 116 6.34 -5.73 -17.90
N VAL A 117 6.62 -6.98 -18.28
CA VAL A 117 5.64 -7.89 -18.90
C VAL A 117 4.42 -8.13 -18.00
N LEU A 118 4.58 -8.04 -16.68
CA LEU A 118 3.46 -8.09 -15.73
C LEU A 118 2.48 -6.93 -15.94
N LEU A 119 2.99 -5.74 -16.31
CA LEU A 119 2.19 -4.55 -16.60
C LEU A 119 1.46 -4.63 -17.94
N GLU A 120 1.94 -5.46 -18.86
CA GLU A 120 1.35 -5.70 -20.18
C GLU A 120 0.25 -6.78 -20.14
N GLY A 121 0.08 -7.45 -18.99
CA GLY A 121 -0.89 -8.53 -18.80
C GLY A 121 -0.27 -9.90 -19.05
N VAL A 122 -0.07 -10.64 -17.97
CA VAL A 122 0.27 -12.07 -17.99
C VAL A 122 -0.99 -12.92 -17.81
N ARG A 123 -1.07 -14.06 -18.48
CA ARG A 123 -2.19 -15.01 -18.37
C ARG A 123 -2.07 -15.89 -17.13
#